data_AF-A0A4R2PP25-F1
#
_entry.id   AF-A0A4R2PP25-F1
#
_cell.length_a   1.000
_cell.length_b   1.000
_cell.length_c   1.000
_cell.angle_alpha   90.00
_cell.angle_beta   90.00
_cell.angle_gamma   90.00
#
_symmetry.space_group_name_H-M   'P 1'
#
loop_
_entity.id
_entity.type
_entity.pdbx_description
1 polymer ?
#
loop_
_entity_poly.entity_id
_entity_poly.type
_entity_poly.pdbx_seq_one_letter_code
_entity_poly.pdbx_strand_id
1 'polypeptide(L)'
;MKPGPKRKTPTEKAATGTLRPFRDAGVTEIVVPGNPPIAPEYLTPEAIIVWQETLGRVMSAGVTELDSALLARYCSLEALVRKAFAAGNEPPPAAYLTVLRQHEELLRIAGPKSRVGGGSAADGAKSSNPFARNGRAGR
;
A
#
# COMPACT_ATOMS: atom_id res chain seq x y z
N MET A 1 7.94 -35.60 17.92
CA MET A 1 8.77 -34.73 17.05
C MET A 1 8.15 -33.34 17.01
N LYS A 2 8.93 -32.27 17.21
CA LYS A 2 8.42 -30.91 17.00
C LYS A 2 8.54 -30.55 15.51
N PRO A 3 7.47 -30.07 14.86
CA PRO A 3 7.56 -29.62 13.47
C PRO A 3 8.60 -28.50 13.33
N GLY A 4 9.34 -28.50 12.21
CA GLY A 4 10.27 -27.43 11.88
C GLY A 4 9.56 -26.11 11.54
N PRO A 5 10.32 -25.00 11.41
CA PRO A 5 9.78 -23.69 11.04
C PRO A 5 9.04 -23.74 9.69
N LYS A 6 7.93 -23.02 9.58
CA LYS A 6 7.19 -22.88 8.32
C LYS A 6 8.07 -22.21 7.26
N ARG A 7 7.88 -22.60 6.01
CA ARG A 7 8.57 -21.96 4.86
C ARG A 7 8.14 -20.50 4.75
N LYS A 8 9.12 -19.61 4.60
CA LYS A 8 8.90 -18.20 4.22
C LYS A 8 8.30 -18.08 2.83
N THR A 9 7.46 -17.08 2.62
CA THR A 9 6.81 -16.84 1.32
C THR A 9 7.81 -16.31 0.28
N PRO A 10 7.50 -16.43 -1.03
CA PRO A 10 8.31 -15.81 -2.09
C PRO A 10 8.52 -14.31 -1.88
N THR A 11 7.50 -13.56 -1.46
CA THR A 11 7.60 -12.12 -1.19
C THR A 11 8.54 -11.82 -0.03
N GLU A 12 8.43 -12.56 1.08
CA GLU A 12 9.34 -12.40 2.23
C GLU A 12 10.80 -12.66 1.85
N LYS A 13 11.04 -13.71 1.05
CA LYS A 13 12.38 -14.06 0.54
C LYS A 13 12.90 -13.03 -0.44
N ALA A 14 12.06 -12.48 -1.31
CA ALA A 14 12.44 -11.40 -2.23
C ALA A 14 12.85 -10.14 -1.46
N ALA A 15 12.06 -9.74 -0.45
CA ALA A 15 12.35 -8.60 0.41
C ALA A 15 13.67 -8.76 1.20
N THR A 16 13.99 -9.98 1.65
CA THR A 16 15.28 -10.28 2.32
C THR A 16 16.41 -10.66 1.35
N GLY A 17 16.18 -10.66 0.03
CA GLY A 17 17.20 -11.03 -0.97
C GLY A 17 17.61 -12.51 -0.95
N THR A 18 16.80 -13.39 -0.35
CA THR A 18 17.07 -14.83 -0.20
C THR A 18 16.29 -15.71 -1.18
N LEU A 19 15.59 -15.09 -2.15
CA LEU A 19 14.83 -15.79 -3.18
C LEU A 19 15.77 -16.60 -4.10
N ARG A 20 15.49 -17.90 -4.25
CA ARG A 20 16.30 -18.81 -5.10
C ARG A 20 15.50 -19.19 -6.34
N PRO A 21 15.89 -18.73 -7.55
CA PRO A 21 15.12 -18.98 -8.77
C PRO A 21 14.84 -20.47 -9.01
N PHE A 22 15.85 -21.34 -8.90
CA PHE A 22 15.67 -22.78 -9.13
C PHE A 22 14.76 -23.49 -8.12
N ARG A 23 14.48 -22.89 -6.96
CA ARG A 23 13.71 -23.51 -5.87
C ARG A 23 12.35 -22.85 -5.66
N ASP A 24 12.25 -21.55 -5.92
CA ASP A 24 11.09 -20.74 -5.59
C ASP A 24 10.31 -20.28 -6.85
N ALA A 25 10.82 -20.48 -8.09
CA ALA A 25 10.21 -19.99 -9.34
C ALA A 25 8.83 -20.59 -9.69
N GLY A 26 8.41 -21.69 -9.07
CA GLY A 26 7.10 -22.31 -9.29
C GLY A 26 6.12 -22.13 -8.12
N VAL A 27 6.49 -21.36 -7.08
CA VAL A 27 5.67 -21.20 -5.88
C VAL A 27 4.78 -19.97 -6.03
N THR A 28 3.47 -20.18 -6.18
CA THR A 28 2.48 -19.10 -6.13
C THR A 28 2.14 -18.73 -4.70
N GLU A 29 2.29 -17.46 -4.36
CA GLU A 29 1.84 -16.91 -3.08
C GLU A 29 0.38 -16.48 -3.20
N ILE A 30 -0.48 -17.06 -2.38
CA ILE A 30 -1.84 -16.56 -2.20
C ILE A 30 -1.75 -15.50 -1.11
N VAL A 31 -1.85 -14.23 -1.51
CA VAL A 31 -2.01 -13.14 -0.57
C VAL A 31 -3.43 -13.26 -0.02
N VAL A 32 -3.56 -13.83 1.18
CA VAL A 32 -4.81 -13.78 1.93
C VAL A 32 -4.82 -12.40 2.59
N PRO A 33 -5.74 -11.50 2.20
CA PRO A 33 -5.91 -10.25 2.92
C PRO A 33 -6.16 -10.60 4.40
N GLY A 34 -5.55 -9.86 5.33
CA GLY A 34 -6.00 -9.91 6.72
C GLY A 34 -7.48 -9.56 6.81
N ASN A 35 -8.06 -9.60 8.03
CA ASN A 35 -9.46 -9.17 8.20
C ASN A 35 -9.66 -7.81 7.52
N PRO A 36 -10.61 -7.71 6.58
CA PRO A 36 -10.84 -6.48 5.85
C PRO A 36 -11.27 -5.38 6.82
N PRO A 37 -10.97 -4.11 6.51
CA PRO A 37 -11.60 -3.00 7.21
C PRO A 37 -13.12 -3.16 7.27
N ILE A 38 -13.71 -2.94 8.44
CA ILE A 38 -15.16 -2.99 8.65
C ILE A 38 -15.69 -1.56 8.65
N ALA A 39 -16.65 -1.28 7.77
CA ALA A 39 -17.29 0.03 7.69
C ALA A 39 -18.06 0.31 8.99
N PRO A 40 -17.72 1.37 9.74
CA PRO A 40 -18.49 1.72 10.94
C PRO A 40 -19.89 2.21 10.60
N GLU A 41 -20.86 1.95 11.48
CA GLU A 41 -22.28 2.30 11.28
C GLU A 41 -22.54 3.80 11.13
N TYR A 42 -21.63 4.65 11.62
CA TYR A 42 -21.77 6.10 11.56
C TYR A 42 -21.39 6.73 10.20
N LEU A 43 -20.93 5.94 9.23
CA LEU A 43 -20.60 6.46 7.90
C LEU A 43 -21.86 6.97 7.19
N THR A 44 -21.79 8.18 6.65
CA THR A 44 -22.87 8.71 5.80
C THR A 44 -22.93 7.94 4.48
N PRO A 45 -24.08 7.96 3.77
CA PRO A 45 -24.21 7.28 2.47
C PRO A 45 -23.11 7.66 1.47
N GLU A 46 -22.74 8.94 1.41
CA GLU A 46 -21.67 9.44 0.53
C GLU A 46 -20.30 8.91 0.94
N ALA A 47 -20.04 8.81 2.25
CA ALA A 47 -18.80 8.24 2.77
C ALA A 47 -18.72 6.72 2.54
N ILE A 48 -19.85 6.01 2.54
CA ILE A 48 -19.92 4.58 2.18
C ILE A 48 -19.51 4.37 0.72
N ILE A 49 -19.92 5.26 -0.20
CA ILE A 49 -19.49 5.19 -1.61
C ILE A 49 -17.97 5.30 -1.69
N VAL A 50 -17.37 6.29 -1.02
CA VAL A 50 -15.91 6.46 -0.97
C VAL A 50 -15.23 5.22 -0.36
N TRP A 51 -15.81 4.65 0.69
CA TRP A 51 -15.30 3.43 1.31
C TRP A 51 -15.24 2.28 0.31
N GLN A 52 -16.33 2.03 -0.42
CA GLN A 52 -16.39 0.96 -1.42
C GLN A 52 -15.38 1.16 -2.55
N GLU A 53 -15.19 2.39 -3.03
CA GLU A 53 -14.21 2.73 -4.08
C GLU A 53 -12.74 2.59 -3.62
N THR A 54 -12.47 2.69 -2.33
CA THR A 54 -11.11 2.76 -1.79
C THR A 54 -10.67 1.45 -1.14
N LEU A 55 -11.63 0.62 -0.69
CA LEU A 55 -11.39 -0.63 0.04
C LEU A 55 -10.37 -1.55 -0.66
N GLY A 56 -10.51 -1.78 -1.97
CA GLY A 56 -9.58 -2.64 -2.70
C GLY A 56 -8.15 -2.10 -2.74
N ARG A 57 -7.97 -0.78 -2.85
CA ARG A 57 -6.65 -0.12 -2.89
C ARG A 57 -5.97 -0.17 -1.52
N VAL A 58 -6.71 0.15 -0.46
CA VAL A 58 -6.16 0.14 0.91
C VAL A 58 -5.84 -1.29 1.37
N MET A 59 -6.68 -2.27 1.05
CA MET A 59 -6.38 -3.68 1.34
C MET A 59 -5.12 -4.16 0.62
N SER A 60 -4.94 -3.78 -0.65
CA SER A 60 -3.71 -4.08 -1.41
C SER A 60 -2.47 -3.40 -0.80
N ALA A 61 -2.64 -2.29 -0.10
CA ALA A 61 -1.59 -1.59 0.64
C ALA A 61 -1.35 -2.15 2.06
N GLY A 62 -2.07 -3.21 2.44
CA GLY A 62 -1.94 -3.90 3.73
C GLY A 62 -2.75 -3.29 4.87
N VAL A 63 -3.74 -2.46 4.57
CA VAL A 63 -4.70 -1.92 5.55
C VAL A 63 -5.64 -3.05 6.01
N THR A 64 -5.85 -3.13 7.32
CA THR A 64 -6.61 -4.21 7.98
C THR A 64 -7.77 -3.66 8.82
N GLU A 65 -8.53 -4.55 9.46
CA GLU A 65 -9.58 -4.20 10.42
C GLU A 65 -9.13 -3.18 11.49
N LEU A 66 -7.88 -3.25 11.95
CA LEU A 66 -7.33 -2.31 12.96
C LEU A 66 -7.30 -0.86 12.46
N ASP A 67 -7.25 -0.66 11.15
CA ASP A 67 -7.18 0.64 10.50
C ASP A 67 -8.57 1.18 10.12
N SER A 68 -9.65 0.44 10.40
CA SER A 68 -11.03 0.79 9.99
C SER A 68 -11.44 2.20 10.40
N ALA A 69 -11.04 2.63 11.61
CA ALA A 69 -11.35 3.97 12.11
C ALA A 69 -10.57 5.08 11.38
N LEU A 70 -9.36 4.79 10.87
CA LEU A 70 -8.60 5.74 10.05
C LEU A 70 -9.21 5.82 8.65
N LEU A 71 -9.54 4.68 8.05
CA LEU A 71 -10.21 4.62 6.75
C LEU A 71 -11.57 5.34 6.79
N ALA A 72 -12.34 5.16 7.86
CA ALA A 72 -13.65 5.81 8.01
C ALA A 72 -13.51 7.34 8.03
N ARG A 73 -12.53 7.87 8.78
CA ARG A 73 -12.24 9.31 8.83
C ARG A 73 -11.82 9.86 7.47
N TYR A 74 -10.99 9.13 6.74
CA TYR A 74 -10.62 9.47 5.37
C TYR A 74 -11.86 9.55 4.47
N CYS A 75 -12.71 8.51 4.48
CA CYS A 75 -13.89 8.44 3.63
C CYS A 75 -14.90 9.55 3.95
N SER A 76 -15.13 9.86 5.22
CA SER A 76 -16.00 10.96 5.64
C SER A 76 -15.50 12.31 5.15
N LEU A 77 -14.20 12.59 5.29
CA LEU A 77 -13.62 13.86 4.88
C LEU A 77 -13.59 13.99 3.35
N GLU A 78 -13.28 12.91 2.64
CA GLU A 78 -13.24 12.85 1.19
C GLU A 78 -14.63 13.08 0.59
N ALA A 79 -15.68 12.51 1.19
CA ALA A 79 -17.07 12.74 0.77
C ALA A 79 -17.45 14.23 0.88
N LEU A 80 -17.05 14.92 1.95
CA LEU A 80 -17.29 16.36 2.11
C LEU A 80 -16.54 17.18 1.06
N VAL A 81 -15.29 16.82 0.76
CA VAL A 81 -14.48 17.49 -0.25
C VAL A 81 -15.06 17.30 -1.66
N ARG A 82 -15.49 16.07 -2.00
CA ARG A 82 -16.18 15.79 -3.27
C ARG A 82 -17.47 16.59 -3.40
N LYS A 83 -18.25 16.72 -2.32
CA LYS A 83 -19.47 17.53 -2.30
C LYS A 83 -19.17 19.02 -2.53
N ALA A 84 -18.10 19.55 -1.93
CA ALA A 84 -17.68 20.92 -2.15
C ALA A 84 -17.25 21.17 -3.60
N PHE A 85 -16.46 20.24 -4.20
CA PHE A 85 -16.11 20.31 -5.62
C PHE A 85 -17.34 20.25 -6.54
N ALA A 86 -18.30 19.37 -6.25
CA ALA A 86 -19.53 19.23 -7.03
C ALA A 86 -20.43 20.48 -6.94
N ALA A 87 -20.41 21.20 -5.81
CA ALA A 87 -21.17 22.44 -5.64
C ALA A 87 -20.61 23.60 -6.49
N GLY A 88 -19.34 23.55 -6.89
CA GLY A 88 -18.74 24.42 -7.92
C GLY A 88 -18.53 25.90 -7.55
N ASN A 89 -19.00 26.35 -6.38
CA ASN A 89 -18.98 27.78 -6.01
C ASN A 89 -17.72 28.19 -5.24
N GLU A 90 -17.21 27.32 -4.37
CA GLU A 90 -16.03 27.60 -3.54
C GLU A 90 -15.11 26.38 -3.47
N PRO A 91 -13.78 26.59 -3.48
CA PRO A 91 -12.83 25.50 -3.30
C PRO A 91 -12.97 24.89 -1.89
N PRO A 92 -12.75 23.57 -1.73
CA PRO A 92 -12.74 22.95 -0.42
C PRO A 92 -11.70 23.59 0.50
N PRO A 93 -11.95 23.66 1.82
CA PRO A 93 -10.98 24.21 2.78
C PRO A 93 -9.61 23.54 2.65
N ALA A 94 -8.55 24.34 2.51
CA ALA A 94 -7.17 23.83 2.36
C ALA A 94 -6.73 22.92 3.51
N ALA A 95 -7.25 23.16 4.72
CA ALA A 95 -7.04 22.30 5.88
C ALA A 95 -7.54 20.87 5.64
N TYR A 96 -8.71 20.69 5.01
CA TYR A 96 -9.27 19.37 4.70
C TYR A 96 -8.42 18.63 3.68
N LEU A 97 -7.96 19.34 2.64
CA LEU A 97 -7.07 18.75 1.63
C LEU A 97 -5.74 18.27 2.24
N THR A 98 -5.20 19.02 3.20
CA THR A 98 -3.95 18.65 3.90
C THR A 98 -4.17 17.43 4.80
N VAL A 99 -5.27 17.38 5.54
CA VAL A 99 -5.62 16.23 6.39
C VAL A 99 -5.87 14.97 5.55
N LEU A 100 -6.57 15.11 4.41
CA LEU A 100 -6.76 14.02 3.46
C LEU A 100 -5.42 13.47 2.99
N ARG A 101 -4.49 14.35 2.60
CA ARG A 101 -3.14 13.91 2.20
C ARG A 101 -2.43 13.14 3.31
N GLN A 102 -2.52 13.59 4.56
CA GLN A 102 -1.95 12.86 5.70
C GLN A 102 -2.59 11.48 5.89
N HIS A 103 -3.91 11.37 5.72
CA HIS A 103 -4.62 10.10 5.82
C HIS A 103 -4.20 9.15 4.69
N GLU A 104 -4.08 9.64 3.45
CA GLU A 104 -3.60 8.85 2.32
C GLU A 104 -2.19 8.29 2.54
N GLU A 105 -1.31 9.07 3.18
CA GLU A 105 0.05 8.63 3.53
C GLU A 105 0.03 7.53 4.59
N LEU A 106 -0.80 7.68 5.64
CA LEU A 106 -0.96 6.68 6.69
C LEU A 106 -1.60 5.38 6.16
N LEU A 107 -2.57 5.51 5.26
CA LEU A 107 -3.22 4.39 4.55
C LEU A 107 -2.37 3.84 3.40
N ARG A 108 -1.19 4.43 3.13
CA ARG A 108 -0.25 4.03 2.07
C ARG A 108 -0.83 4.05 0.65
N ILE A 109 -1.83 4.89 0.40
CA ILE A 109 -2.47 5.10 -0.91
C ILE A 109 -2.06 6.41 -1.58
N ALA A 110 -1.31 7.25 -0.87
CA ALA A 110 -0.74 8.52 -1.32
C ALA A 110 0.29 8.41 -2.49
N GLY A 111 0.65 7.19 -2.89
CA GLY A 111 1.75 6.91 -3.81
C GLY A 111 3.12 6.86 -3.11
N PRO A 112 4.19 6.39 -3.81
CA PRO A 112 5.52 6.31 -3.24
C PRO A 112 6.02 7.70 -2.78
N LYS A 113 6.52 7.81 -1.54
CA LYS A 113 7.17 9.03 -1.04
C LYS A 113 8.36 9.48 -1.89
N SER A 114 9.00 8.56 -2.62
CA SER A 114 10.02 8.86 -3.62
C SER A 114 9.54 9.80 -4.74
N ARG A 115 8.23 9.93 -4.95
CA ARG A 115 7.64 10.90 -5.89
C ARG A 115 7.53 12.32 -5.32
N VAL A 116 7.55 12.47 -3.99
CA VAL A 116 7.44 13.77 -3.30
C VAL A 116 8.79 14.51 -3.28
N GLY A 117 9.91 13.77 -3.34
CA GLY A 117 11.23 14.32 -3.64
C GLY A 117 11.54 14.13 -5.12
N GLY A 118 11.20 15.09 -5.97
CA GLY A 118 11.68 15.12 -7.35
C GLY A 118 13.21 15.15 -7.37
N GLY A 119 13.84 13.99 -7.42
CA GLY A 119 15.27 13.84 -7.27
C GLY A 119 15.71 12.41 -7.02
N SER A 120 15.71 11.62 -8.09
CA SER A 120 16.42 10.34 -8.28
C SER A 120 15.57 9.06 -8.19
N ALA A 121 15.58 8.35 -9.33
CA ALA A 121 15.28 6.94 -9.53
C ALA A 121 13.81 6.51 -9.37
N ALA A 122 13.03 6.77 -10.42
CA ALA A 122 12.10 5.76 -10.89
C ALA A 122 12.91 4.50 -11.24
N ASP A 123 12.85 3.47 -10.40
CA ASP A 123 13.01 2.02 -10.65
C ASP A 123 13.82 1.52 -11.87
N GLY A 124 14.95 2.15 -12.21
CA GLY A 124 15.70 1.84 -13.44
C GLY A 124 17.23 1.86 -13.33
N ALA A 125 17.81 2.29 -12.22
CA ALA A 125 19.26 2.23 -12.03
C ALA A 125 19.59 1.20 -10.95
N LYS A 126 19.60 -0.09 -11.34
CA LYS A 126 20.47 -1.05 -10.65
C LYS A 126 21.89 -0.46 -10.75
N SER A 127 22.35 0.15 -9.68
CA SER A 127 23.78 0.23 -9.38
C SER A 127 24.34 -1.17 -9.65
N SER A 128 25.11 -1.33 -10.73
CA SER A 128 25.73 -2.60 -11.05
C SER A 128 26.62 -2.93 -9.87
N ASN A 129 26.23 -3.90 -9.05
CA ASN A 129 27.05 -4.37 -7.94
C ASN A 129 28.45 -4.71 -8.50
N PRO A 130 29.51 -3.97 -8.14
CA PRO A 130 30.85 -4.18 -8.69
C PRO A 130 31.43 -5.54 -8.27
N PHE A 131 30.83 -6.21 -7.28
CA PHE A 131 31.22 -7.53 -6.80
C PHE A 131 30.42 -8.68 -7.41
N ALA A 132 29.45 -8.42 -8.29
CA ALA A 132 28.68 -9.48 -8.96
C ALA A 132 29.56 -10.37 -9.88
N ARG A 133 30.77 -9.94 -10.21
CA ARG A 133 31.75 -10.69 -11.03
C ARG A 133 32.74 -11.54 -10.22
N ASN A 134 32.65 -11.58 -8.89
CA ASN A 134 33.57 -12.38 -8.07
C ASN A 134 33.15 -13.86 -7.94
N GLY A 135 32.69 -14.45 -9.04
CA GLY A 135 32.51 -15.89 -9.19
C GLY A 135 33.53 -16.42 -10.20
N ARG A 136 34.53 -17.15 -9.71
CA ARG A 136 35.57 -17.84 -10.49
C ARG A 136 34.93 -18.62 -11.66
N ALA A 137 35.15 -18.18 -12.90
CA ALA A 137 34.88 -19.00 -14.06
C ALA A 137 35.94 -20.11 -14.10
N GLY A 138 35.58 -21.28 -13.56
CA GLY A 138 36.41 -22.48 -13.68
C GLY A 138 36.27 -23.07 -15.07
N ARG A 139 37.29 -22.89 -15.91
CA ARG A 139 38.02 -23.93 -16.66
C ARG A 139 39.13 -23.28 -17.45
#